data_AF-J0F6Q4-F1
#
_entry.id   AF-J0F6Q4-F1
#
_cell.length_a   1.000
_cell.length_b   1.000
_cell.length_c   1.000
_cell.angle_alpha   90.00
_cell.angle_beta   90.00
_cell.angle_gamma   90.00
#
_symmetry.space_group_name_H-M   'P 1'
#
loop_
_entity.id
_entity.type
_entity.pdbx_description
1 polymer ?
#
loop_
_entity_poly.entity_id
_entity_poly.type
_entity_poly.pdbx_seq_one_letter_code
_entity_poly.pdbx_strand_id
1 'polypeptide(L)'
;MANLLKNGKTLKQARDEILARTEKTGHYNGLKKLEFKERDPIGYEKMFSKLRGGIVHARETAKRIAASPIVEQEGELCFTLYNAVGDSVLTSTGIIIHVGTMGSAIKYMVENN
;
A
#
# COMPACT_ATOMS: atom_id res chain seq x y z
N MET A 1 -24.32 5.26 3.89
CA MET A 1 -22.87 5.25 3.60
C MET A 1 -22.66 4.64 2.23
N ALA A 2 -21.93 5.32 1.34
CA ALA A 2 -21.69 4.80 0.00
C ALA A 2 -20.73 3.59 0.06
N ASN A 3 -21.09 2.50 -0.61
CA ASN A 3 -20.24 1.32 -0.78
C ASN A 3 -19.10 1.65 -1.76
N LEU A 4 -18.01 2.21 -1.22
CA LEU A 4 -16.83 2.62 -2.00
C LEU A 4 -16.06 1.43 -2.58
N LEU A 5 -16.20 0.25 -1.98
CA LEU A 5 -15.54 -0.96 -2.43
C LEU A 5 -16.39 -1.68 -3.47
N LYS A 6 -15.74 -2.21 -4.52
CA LYS A 6 -16.37 -2.96 -5.62
C LYS A 6 -17.23 -4.15 -5.14
N ASN A 7 -16.95 -4.66 -3.94
CA ASN A 7 -17.65 -5.81 -3.33
C ASN A 7 -18.85 -5.41 -2.45
N GLY A 8 -19.24 -4.13 -2.43
CA GLY A 8 -20.39 -3.66 -1.64
C GLY A 8 -20.10 -3.51 -0.15
N LYS A 9 -18.86 -3.69 0.32
CA LYS A 9 -18.49 -3.54 1.73
C LYS A 9 -18.07 -2.10 2.03
N THR A 10 -18.27 -1.71 3.29
CA THR A 10 -17.58 -0.54 3.86
C THR A 10 -16.09 -0.84 4.05
N LEU A 11 -15.27 0.19 4.20
CA LEU A 11 -13.84 0.05 4.49
C LEU A 11 -13.61 -0.70 5.81
N LYS A 12 -14.40 -0.38 6.84
CA LYS A 12 -14.30 -1.00 8.17
C LYS A 12 -14.60 -2.50 8.09
N GLN A 13 -15.72 -2.88 7.47
CA GLN A 13 -16.06 -4.30 7.26
C GLN A 13 -14.95 -5.05 6.51
N ALA A 14 -14.39 -4.46 5.45
CA ALA A 14 -13.31 -5.09 4.71
C ALA A 14 -12.05 -5.28 5.57
N ARG A 15 -11.70 -4.30 6.40
CA ARG A 15 -10.56 -4.37 7.33
C ARG A 15 -10.78 -5.41 8.42
N ASP A 16 -11.91 -5.37 9.11
CA ASP A 16 -12.25 -6.28 10.21
C ASP A 16 -12.20 -7.75 9.75
N GLU A 17 -12.71 -8.02 8.55
CA GLU A 17 -12.64 -9.34 7.96
C GLU A 17 -11.22 -9.82 7.64
N ILE A 18 -10.36 -8.92 7.14
CA ILE A 18 -8.94 -9.23 6.88
C ILE A 18 -8.25 -9.57 8.20
N LEU A 19 -8.49 -8.79 9.25
CA LEU A 19 -7.91 -9.01 10.57
C LEU A 19 -8.39 -10.33 11.17
N ALA A 20 -9.70 -10.62 11.14
CA ALA A 20 -10.26 -11.86 11.63
C ALA A 20 -9.69 -13.10 10.91
N ARG A 21 -9.53 -13.03 9.57
CA ARG A 21 -8.87 -14.10 8.80
C ARG A 21 -7.39 -14.23 9.16
N THR A 22 -6.72 -13.12 9.41
CA THR A 22 -5.30 -13.11 9.78
C THR A 22 -5.09 -13.75 11.14
N GLU A 23 -5.84 -13.32 12.15
CA GLU A 23 -5.80 -13.87 13.51
C GLU A 23 -6.10 -15.38 13.53
N LYS A 24 -7.14 -15.82 12.81
CA LYS A 24 -7.54 -17.23 12.77
C LYS A 24 -6.52 -18.15 12.10
N THR A 25 -5.73 -17.64 11.15
CA THR A 25 -4.88 -18.47 10.28
C THR A 25 -3.39 -18.26 10.46
N GLY A 26 -2.96 -17.17 11.10
CA GLY A 26 -1.57 -16.72 11.14
C GLY A 26 -1.02 -16.22 9.78
N HIS A 27 -1.85 -16.11 8.75
CA HIS A 27 -1.46 -15.67 7.41
C HIS A 27 -2.21 -14.38 7.04
N TYR A 28 -1.53 -13.40 6.45
CA TYR A 28 -2.15 -12.15 6.04
C TYR A 28 -3.40 -12.39 5.18
N ASN A 29 -4.53 -11.83 5.59
CA ASN A 29 -5.84 -12.01 4.95
C ASN A 29 -6.26 -13.49 4.77
N GLY A 30 -5.72 -14.42 5.55
CA GLY A 30 -6.00 -15.85 5.41
C GLY A 30 -5.33 -16.52 4.22
N LEU A 31 -4.39 -15.85 3.54
CA LEU A 31 -3.75 -16.34 2.32
C LEU A 31 -2.68 -17.39 2.63
N LYS A 32 -3.09 -18.66 2.74
CA LYS A 32 -2.17 -19.80 2.88
C LYS A 32 -1.44 -20.16 1.59
N LYS A 33 -1.99 -19.74 0.45
CA LYS A 33 -1.42 -19.88 -0.89
C LYS A 33 -1.48 -18.54 -1.60
N LEU A 34 -0.53 -18.30 -2.49
CA LEU A 34 -0.43 -17.08 -3.27
C LEU A 34 -0.91 -17.37 -4.70
N GLU A 35 -2.20 -17.65 -4.86
CA GLU A 35 -2.83 -18.15 -6.09
C GLU A 35 -2.37 -17.42 -7.37
N PHE A 36 -2.30 -16.08 -7.35
CA PHE A 36 -1.85 -15.33 -8.53
C PHE A 36 -0.37 -15.55 -8.85
N LYS A 37 0.49 -15.57 -7.82
CA LYS A 37 1.93 -15.82 -7.96
C LYS A 37 2.21 -17.26 -8.40
N GLU A 38 1.45 -18.22 -7.87
CA GLU A 38 1.60 -19.65 -8.18
C GLU A 38 1.08 -19.99 -9.58
N ARG A 39 -0.09 -19.47 -9.96
CA ARG A 39 -0.71 -19.73 -11.26
C ARG A 39 -0.05 -18.97 -12.41
N ASP A 40 0.36 -17.72 -12.18
CA ASP A 40 0.93 -16.84 -13.21
C ASP A 40 2.13 -16.05 -12.64
N PRO A 41 3.28 -16.71 -12.43
CA PRO A 41 4.46 -16.07 -11.87
C PRO A 41 5.01 -14.95 -12.75
N ILE A 42 4.87 -15.06 -14.08
CA ILE A 42 5.31 -14.04 -15.03
C ILE A 42 4.43 -12.80 -14.92
N GLY A 43 3.11 -12.97 -14.87
CA GLY A 43 2.18 -11.86 -14.67
C GLY A 43 2.37 -11.18 -13.32
N TYR A 44 2.58 -11.96 -12.26
CA TYR A 44 2.90 -11.45 -10.92
C TYR A 44 4.16 -10.58 -10.94
N GLU A 45 5.25 -11.10 -11.50
CA GLU A 45 6.54 -10.39 -11.56
C GLU A 45 6.48 -9.15 -12.45
N LYS A 46 5.78 -9.23 -13.58
CA LYS A 46 5.54 -8.08 -14.46
C LYS A 46 4.79 -6.96 -13.73
N MET A 47 3.78 -7.31 -12.93
CA MET A 47 3.02 -6.33 -12.14
C MET A 47 3.91 -5.70 -11.06
N PHE A 48 4.64 -6.51 -10.30
CA PHE A 48 5.59 -6.04 -9.30
C PHE A 48 6.63 -5.09 -9.90
N SER A 49 7.30 -5.52 -10.97
CA SER A 49 8.33 -4.74 -11.67
C SER A 49 7.82 -3.39 -12.17
N LYS A 50 6.64 -3.35 -12.80
CA LYS A 50 6.03 -2.11 -13.30
C LYS A 50 5.64 -1.16 -12.17
N LEU A 51 4.95 -1.65 -11.14
CA LEU A 51 4.49 -0.81 -10.03
C LEU A 51 5.67 -0.29 -9.21
N ARG A 52 6.66 -1.14 -8.92
CA ARG A 52 7.89 -0.75 -8.20
C ARG A 52 8.69 0.27 -9.01
N GLY A 53 8.86 0.05 -10.32
CA GLY A 53 9.50 1.02 -11.19
C GLY A 53 8.76 2.36 -11.21
N GLY A 54 7.43 2.32 -11.28
CA GLY A 54 6.57 3.50 -11.26
C GLY A 54 6.70 4.32 -9.97
N ILE A 55 6.67 3.68 -8.79
CA ILE A 55 6.73 4.41 -7.52
C ILE A 55 8.11 5.01 -7.25
N VAL A 56 9.17 4.33 -7.67
CA VAL A 56 10.54 4.88 -7.64
C VAL A 56 10.64 6.08 -8.58
N HIS A 57 10.12 5.95 -9.80
CA HIS A 57 10.12 7.05 -10.77
C HIS A 57 9.30 8.25 -10.29
N ALA A 58 8.15 8.01 -9.63
CA ALA A 58 7.33 9.07 -9.05
C ALA A 58 8.13 9.91 -8.04
N ARG A 59 8.91 9.26 -7.15
CA ARG A 59 9.81 9.95 -6.21
C ARG A 59 10.84 10.81 -6.93
N GLU A 60 11.58 10.22 -7.86
CA GLU A 60 12.68 10.92 -8.54
C GLU A 60 12.21 12.08 -9.41
N THR A 61 11.01 11.98 -9.97
CA THR A 61 10.41 13.04 -10.78
C THR A 61 9.82 14.14 -9.90
N ALA A 62 9.05 13.78 -8.87
CA ALA A 62 8.36 14.76 -8.03
C ALA A 62 9.30 15.61 -7.18
N LYS A 63 10.44 15.06 -6.74
CA LYS A 63 11.39 15.80 -5.90
C LYS A 63 11.90 17.09 -6.56
N ARG A 64 12.01 17.09 -7.90
CA ARG A 64 12.48 18.22 -8.71
C ARG A 64 11.56 19.44 -8.72
N ILE A 65 10.34 19.29 -8.20
CA ILE A 65 9.36 20.39 -8.10
C ILE A 65 9.63 21.22 -6.84
N ALA A 66 10.25 20.63 -5.81
CA ALA A 66 10.43 21.30 -4.54
C ALA A 66 11.52 22.38 -4.62
N ALA A 67 11.24 23.55 -4.05
CA ALA A 67 12.26 24.58 -3.84
C ALA A 67 13.19 24.27 -2.65
N SER A 68 12.75 23.39 -1.74
CA SER A 68 13.52 23.02 -0.56
C SER A 68 14.63 22.02 -0.93
N PRO A 69 15.92 22.31 -0.63
CA PRO A 69 17.03 21.40 -0.88
C PRO A 69 16.87 20.05 -0.16
N ILE A 70 16.20 20.04 0.99
CA ILE A 70 15.89 18.84 1.76
C ILE A 70 15.07 17.83 0.93
N VAL A 71 14.17 18.32 0.08
CA VAL A 71 13.36 17.45 -0.79
C VAL A 71 14.05 17.25 -2.14
N GLU A 72 14.52 18.32 -2.77
CA GLU A 72 15.05 18.27 -4.15
C GLU A 72 16.38 17.53 -4.25
N GLN A 73 17.32 17.80 -3.33
CA GLN A 73 18.68 17.26 -3.33
C GLN A 73 18.80 16.03 -2.43
N GLU A 74 18.46 16.17 -1.14
CA GLU A 74 18.62 15.09 -0.15
C GLU A 74 17.58 13.97 -0.34
N GLY A 75 16.42 14.30 -0.92
CA GLY A 75 15.37 13.32 -1.18
C GLY A 75 14.65 12.87 0.09
N GLU A 76 14.45 13.75 1.06
CA GLU A 76 13.65 13.49 2.26
C GLU A 76 12.13 13.50 1.92
N LEU A 77 11.73 12.57 1.06
CA LEU A 77 10.35 12.26 0.70
C LEU A 77 10.21 10.76 0.38
N CYS A 78 9.00 10.23 0.52
CA CYS A 78 8.66 8.88 0.09
C CYS A 78 7.25 8.81 -0.50
N PHE A 79 7.03 7.84 -1.38
CA PHE A 79 5.74 7.50 -1.96
C PHE A 79 5.42 6.04 -1.62
N THR A 80 4.20 5.77 -1.18
CA THR A 80 3.76 4.42 -0.79
C THR A 80 2.39 4.13 -1.39
N LEU A 81 2.25 2.96 -1.99
CA LEU A 81 0.98 2.44 -2.50
C LEU A 81 0.37 1.51 -1.45
N TYR A 82 -0.87 1.78 -1.06
CA TYR A 82 -1.62 0.99 -0.09
C TYR A 82 -2.75 0.22 -0.77
N ASN A 83 -3.16 -0.89 -0.16
CA ASN A 83 -4.44 -1.50 -0.48
C ASN A 83 -5.60 -0.74 0.17
N ALA A 84 -6.83 -1.19 -0.08
CA ALA A 84 -8.04 -0.53 0.39
C ALA A 84 -8.15 -0.36 1.92
N VAL A 85 -7.40 -1.14 2.71
CA VAL A 85 -7.49 -1.13 4.18
C VAL A 85 -6.25 -0.52 4.84
N GLY A 86 -5.42 0.17 4.06
CA GLY A 86 -4.25 0.91 4.57
C GLY A 86 -3.03 0.04 4.86
N ASP A 87 -2.93 -1.15 4.27
CA ASP A 87 -1.70 -1.95 4.32
C ASP A 87 -0.83 -1.66 3.09
N SER A 88 0.46 -1.41 3.32
CA SER A 88 1.41 -1.07 2.26
C SER A 88 1.64 -2.25 1.33
N VAL A 89 1.56 -1.98 0.03
CA VAL A 89 1.84 -2.93 -1.06
C VAL A 89 3.25 -2.69 -1.61
N LEU A 90 3.61 -1.43 -1.88
CA LEU A 90 4.92 -1.03 -2.42
C LEU A 90 5.31 0.35 -1.91
N THR A 91 6.61 0.61 -1.79
CA THR A 91 7.15 1.92 -1.40
C THR A 91 8.35 2.31 -2.26
N SER A 92 8.54 3.61 -2.47
CA SER A 92 9.82 4.16 -2.90
C SER A 92 10.86 4.07 -1.77
N THR A 93 12.12 4.37 -2.07
CA THR A 93 13.16 4.66 -1.08
C THR A 93 12.93 6.03 -0.41
N GLY A 94 13.87 6.46 0.45
CA GLY A 94 13.81 7.71 1.21
C GLY A 94 13.38 7.47 2.66
N ILE A 95 12.59 8.39 3.20
CA ILE A 95 12.07 8.36 4.59
C ILE A 95 10.95 7.34 4.81
N ILE A 96 11.28 6.05 4.67
CA ILE A 96 10.31 4.94 4.68
C ILE A 96 9.62 4.70 6.04
N ILE A 97 9.98 5.40 7.11
CA ILE A 97 9.24 5.37 8.38
C ILE A 97 7.76 5.73 8.17
N HIS A 98 7.48 6.57 7.16
CA HIS A 98 6.12 6.98 6.84
C HIS A 98 5.25 5.91 6.18
N VAL A 99 5.83 4.78 5.77
CA VAL A 99 5.04 3.60 5.36
C VAL A 99 4.10 3.17 6.50
N GLY A 100 4.60 3.19 7.73
CA GLY A 100 3.80 2.90 8.91
C GLY A 100 2.86 4.05 9.27
N THR A 101 3.36 5.29 9.32
CA THR A 101 2.57 6.43 9.83
C THR A 101 1.40 6.79 8.91
N MET A 102 1.61 6.79 7.58
CA MET A 102 0.53 7.02 6.62
C MET A 102 -0.47 5.85 6.64
N GLY A 103 0.00 4.60 6.73
CA GLY A 103 -0.87 3.43 6.90
C GLY A 103 -1.74 3.51 8.16
N SER A 104 -1.18 3.95 9.29
CA SER A 104 -1.92 4.18 10.53
C SER A 104 -2.95 5.31 10.40
N ALA A 105 -2.63 6.40 9.69
CA ALA A 105 -3.60 7.46 9.41
C ALA A 105 -4.76 6.97 8.54
N ILE A 106 -4.49 6.14 7.52
CA ILE A 106 -5.53 5.49 6.73
C ILE A 106 -6.41 4.61 7.61
N LYS A 107 -5.80 3.77 8.46
CA LYS A 107 -6.54 2.89 9.38
C LYS A 107 -7.38 3.70 10.37
N TYR A 108 -6.88 4.83 10.86
CA TYR A 108 -7.67 5.74 11.69
C TYR A 108 -8.92 6.24 10.97
N MET A 109 -8.80 6.67 9.71
CA MET A 109 -9.98 7.06 8.90
C MET A 109 -10.95 5.89 8.71
N VAL A 110 -10.45 4.67 8.49
CA VAL A 110 -11.29 3.47 8.35
C VAL A 110 -12.09 3.17 9.63
N GLU A 111 -11.48 3.37 10.80
CA GLU A 111 -12.13 3.10 12.09
C GLU A 111 -13.17 4.15 12.49
N ASN A 112 -13.06 5.37 11.98
CA ASN A 112 -13.84 6.54 12.39
C ASN A 112 -14.71 7.13 11.25
N ASN A 113 -15.09 6.30 10.28
CA ASN A 113 -15.98 6.68 9.16
C ASN A 113 -17.45 6.39 9.49
#